data_AF-A0A401UGT0-F1
#
_entry.id   AF-A0A401UGT0-F1
#
_cell.length_a   1.000
_cell.length_b   1.000
_cell.length_c   1.000
_cell.angle_alpha   90.00
_cell.angle_beta   90.00
_cell.angle_gamma   90.00
#
_symmetry.space_group_name_H-M   'P 1'
#
loop_
_entity.id
_entity.type
_entity.pdbx_description
1 polymer ?
#
loop_
_entity_poly.entity_id
_entity_poly.type
_entity_poly.pdbx_seq_one_letter_code
_entity_poly.pdbx_strand_id
1 'polypeptide(L)'
;MFLPEKTFYVLKQSDYTTWNFTYDKNKGILYRILKEDKESNYNELEKESSGNFSVLLLPNDDIYFLYEDLKGNIKLRILKGNKWSEDIVILKKTTEIYDISFKAIFNKNEIYLFYNVLNKRTKIRTLFNQVVDENFNLASPKIIDKSSDKYNHSFTIVEDDNNKLLIMYERLQKDYKLGYKILNTELDSWSDFHIIDESDNPFIDYSLLSINNTIHSLYIKKEKDKNVLIYSQNGAIREGHNRLFEGSDIKSCSFFAIEGHLYCSWINNTEIYNCFTKDKGKTFSFPYYIELLASLDVIKSIYKSNLTRTIRNLIINEMYVMDDDEVEVLIIPNEYNTLDSGTANKDEIYKECDQCLLEAKSYLNVAYNKMLIYEKQLRQKDELITLFNNSIQEYAIRIQIYENKLKDINTQCIKFQEDKNLLNENIDYLQESLISKEKKINELEKASMEQEKEVLIFKEHVEEKEKQIIKLQEKNSQQDRVNMENESKIFSFIEEVEVLKSKLDDLNSKLTISNSKINESFLKRIFNNR
;
A
#
# COMPACT_ATOMS: atom_id res chain seq x y z
N MET A 1 39.24 32.40 -28.04
CA MET A 1 38.01 31.60 -28.13
C MET A 1 37.62 31.28 -26.70
N PHE A 2 36.69 32.04 -26.12
CA PHE A 2 36.21 31.77 -24.75
C PHE A 2 35.46 30.44 -24.80
N LEU A 3 35.88 29.46 -23.99
CA LEU A 3 35.03 28.32 -23.70
C LEU A 3 33.75 28.90 -23.07
N PRO A 4 32.55 28.57 -23.58
CA PRO A 4 31.35 28.88 -22.82
C PRO A 4 31.54 28.23 -21.45
N GLU A 5 31.37 29.01 -20.38
CA GLU A 5 31.28 28.47 -19.02
C GLU A 5 30.34 27.27 -19.08
N LYS A 6 30.79 26.12 -18.54
CA LYS A 6 29.96 24.92 -18.43
C LYS A 6 28.75 25.32 -17.59
N THR A 7 27.62 25.52 -18.25
CA THR A 7 26.39 25.93 -17.56
C THR A 7 25.93 24.74 -16.73
N PHE A 8 25.82 24.97 -15.43
CA PHE A 8 25.45 23.94 -14.47
C PHE A 8 24.34 24.46 -13.57
N TYR A 9 23.29 23.67 -13.40
CA TYR A 9 22.18 23.98 -12.51
C TYR A 9 22.06 22.90 -11.46
N VAL A 10 21.85 23.30 -10.21
CA VAL A 10 21.50 22.42 -9.08
C VAL A 10 20.15 22.86 -8.55
N LEU A 11 19.15 21.99 -8.67
CA LEU A 11 17.80 22.23 -8.18
C LEU A 11 17.48 21.27 -7.04
N LYS A 12 17.08 21.78 -5.88
CA LYS A 12 16.60 20.95 -4.76
C LYS A 12 15.09 21.06 -4.60
N GLN A 13 14.38 19.96 -4.88
CA GLN A 13 12.94 19.85 -4.66
C GLN A 13 12.61 19.74 -3.17
N SER A 14 11.35 20.00 -2.82
CA SER A 14 10.90 19.97 -1.41
C SER A 14 10.97 18.57 -0.79
N ASP A 15 10.99 17.52 -1.61
CA ASP A 15 11.15 16.12 -1.22
C ASP A 15 12.61 15.66 -1.09
N TYR A 16 13.56 16.62 -1.07
CA TYR A 16 15.00 16.41 -0.98
C TYR A 16 15.66 15.81 -2.23
N THR A 17 14.91 15.59 -3.31
CA THR A 17 15.49 15.21 -4.60
C THR A 17 16.31 16.37 -5.14
N THR A 18 17.57 16.10 -5.48
CA THR A 18 18.46 17.05 -6.15
C THR A 18 18.59 16.69 -7.63
N TRP A 19 18.35 17.67 -8.49
CA TRP A 19 18.53 17.54 -9.93
C TRP A 19 19.70 18.40 -10.37
N ASN A 20 20.63 17.78 -11.09
CA ASN A 20 21.73 18.50 -11.70
C ASN A 20 21.57 18.48 -13.21
N PHE A 21 21.79 19.62 -13.85
CA PHE A 21 21.75 19.75 -15.31
C PHE A 21 23.07 20.33 -15.79
N THR A 22 23.61 19.74 -16.86
CA THR A 22 24.86 20.19 -17.48
C THR A 22 24.80 19.98 -18.98
N TYR A 23 25.71 20.62 -19.71
CA TYR A 23 25.94 20.36 -21.13
C TYR A 23 27.26 19.63 -21.35
N ASP A 24 27.23 18.61 -22.20
CA ASP A 24 28.39 17.96 -22.78
C ASP A 24 28.35 18.11 -24.31
N LYS A 25 29.49 18.47 -24.92
CA LYS A 25 29.55 18.74 -26.37
C LYS A 25 29.23 17.52 -27.23
N ASN A 26 29.40 16.30 -26.72
CA ASN A 26 29.18 15.06 -27.47
C ASN A 26 27.83 14.41 -27.17
N LYS A 27 27.32 14.58 -25.94
CA LYS A 27 26.06 13.97 -25.47
C LYS A 27 24.88 14.94 -25.42
N GLY A 28 25.12 16.24 -25.57
CA GLY A 28 24.11 17.28 -25.45
C GLY A 28 23.83 17.67 -24.00
N ILE A 29 22.60 18.05 -23.70
CA ILE A 29 22.18 18.40 -22.34
C ILE A 29 21.88 17.12 -21.56
N LEU A 30 22.48 17.02 -20.38
CA LEU A 30 22.41 15.89 -19.49
C LEU A 30 21.76 16.29 -18.17
N TYR A 31 21.16 15.32 -17.49
CA TYR A 31 20.73 15.49 -16.11
C TYR A 31 21.06 14.27 -15.25
N ARG A 32 21.28 14.49 -13.96
CA ARG A 32 21.33 13.42 -12.95
C ARG A 32 20.39 13.76 -11.80
N ILE A 33 19.85 12.72 -11.18
CA ILE A 33 18.97 12.78 -10.02
C ILE A 33 19.74 12.17 -8.85
N LEU A 34 19.80 12.89 -7.75
CA LEU A 34 20.31 12.42 -6.47
C LEU A 34 19.15 12.41 -5.48
N LYS A 35 18.82 11.23 -4.96
CA LYS A 35 17.76 11.05 -3.96
C LYS A 35 18.18 9.96 -2.99
N GLU A 36 18.25 10.30 -1.69
CA GLU A 36 18.79 9.39 -0.67
C GLU A 36 20.21 8.92 -1.05
N ASP A 37 20.54 7.63 -0.85
CA ASP A 37 21.79 6.97 -1.27
C ASP A 37 21.76 6.51 -2.75
N LYS A 38 20.74 6.92 -3.52
CA LYS A 38 20.59 6.51 -4.92
C LYS A 38 20.92 7.67 -5.83
N GLU A 39 22.10 7.59 -6.41
CA GLU A 39 22.51 8.43 -7.53
C GLU A 39 22.15 7.75 -8.85
N SER A 40 21.57 8.51 -9.78
CA SER A 40 21.50 8.09 -11.18
C SER A 40 22.75 8.54 -11.93
N ASN A 41 23.26 7.71 -12.83
CA ASN A 41 24.16 8.18 -13.88
C ASN A 41 23.55 9.36 -14.65
N TYR A 42 24.39 10.19 -15.26
CA TYR A 42 23.93 11.22 -16.18
C TYR A 42 23.10 10.60 -17.32
N ASN A 43 21.85 11.04 -17.41
CA ASN A 43 20.90 10.70 -18.46
C ASN A 43 20.89 11.80 -19.53
N GLU A 44 20.78 11.42 -20.79
CA GLU A 44 20.63 12.35 -21.91
C GLU A 44 19.22 12.96 -21.89
N LEU A 45 19.11 14.29 -21.76
CA LEU A 45 17.85 15.02 -21.87
C LEU A 45 17.58 15.48 -23.30
N GLU A 46 18.61 16.04 -23.93
CA GLU A 46 18.51 16.60 -25.27
C GLU A 46 19.86 16.63 -25.99
N LYS A 47 19.99 15.75 -26.99
CA LYS A 47 21.22 15.62 -27.77
C LYS A 47 21.38 16.74 -28.80
N GLU A 48 20.30 17.19 -29.42
CA GLU A 48 20.32 18.18 -30.49
C GLU A 48 20.15 19.61 -29.95
N SER A 49 21.07 20.02 -29.09
CA SER A 49 21.07 21.34 -28.44
C SER A 49 22.34 22.14 -28.70
N SER A 50 22.24 23.47 -28.68
CA SER A 50 23.38 24.38 -28.79
C SER A 50 24.22 24.46 -27.51
N GLY A 51 23.73 23.88 -26.41
CA GLY A 51 24.31 24.00 -25.07
C GLY A 51 23.85 25.23 -24.29
N ASN A 52 23.00 26.07 -24.87
CA ASN A 52 22.37 27.21 -24.20
C ASN A 52 21.01 26.80 -23.62
N PHE A 53 20.90 26.79 -22.29
CA PHE A 53 19.70 26.33 -21.60
C PHE A 53 19.50 27.03 -20.25
N SER A 54 18.24 27.03 -19.79
CA SER A 54 17.84 27.56 -18.49
C SER A 54 16.84 26.63 -17.83
N VAL A 55 17.02 26.38 -16.53
CA VAL A 55 16.17 25.49 -15.76
C VAL A 55 15.52 26.26 -14.63
N LEU A 56 14.20 26.15 -14.51
CA LEU A 56 13.41 26.79 -13.47
C LEU A 56 12.82 25.72 -12.56
N LEU A 57 12.94 25.94 -11.26
CA LEU A 57 12.23 25.19 -10.24
C LEU A 57 11.01 26.01 -9.80
N LEU A 58 9.81 25.49 -10.02
CA LEU A 58 8.57 26.13 -9.59
C LEU A 58 8.24 25.81 -8.14
N PRO A 59 7.43 26.62 -7.43
CA PRO A 59 7.08 26.37 -6.03
C PRO A 59 6.38 25.03 -5.73
N ASN A 60 5.81 24.40 -6.76
CA ASN A 60 5.15 23.09 -6.68
C ASN A 60 6.09 21.91 -7.06
N ASP A 61 7.40 22.15 -7.08
CA ASP A 61 8.46 21.22 -7.52
C ASP A 61 8.45 20.83 -9.00
N ASP A 62 7.58 21.42 -9.83
CA ASP A 62 7.68 21.23 -11.29
C ASP A 62 8.99 21.86 -11.80
N ILE A 63 9.64 21.18 -12.76
CA ILE A 63 10.87 21.67 -13.41
C ILE A 63 10.56 22.09 -14.83
N TYR A 64 10.84 23.34 -15.15
CA TYR A 64 10.68 23.88 -16.50
C TYR A 64 12.08 23.99 -17.11
N PHE A 65 12.28 23.27 -18.21
CA PHE A 65 13.54 23.17 -18.91
C PHE A 65 13.43 23.91 -20.25
N LEU A 66 14.07 25.06 -20.35
CA LEU A 66 14.18 25.82 -21.57
C LEU A 66 15.53 25.55 -22.22
N TYR A 67 15.56 25.28 -23.53
CA TYR A 67 16.80 25.03 -24.25
C TYR A 67 16.75 25.55 -25.68
N GLU A 68 17.91 25.89 -26.22
CA GLU A 68 18.07 26.24 -27.63
C GLU A 68 18.44 24.99 -28.45
N ASP A 69 17.63 24.67 -29.45
CA ASP A 69 17.92 23.59 -30.41
C ASP A 69 19.03 23.99 -31.39
N LEU A 70 19.54 23.04 -32.19
CA LEU A 70 20.56 23.34 -33.21
C LEU A 70 20.11 24.32 -34.31
N LYS A 71 18.80 24.57 -34.45
CA LYS A 71 18.25 25.58 -35.37
C LYS A 71 18.14 26.96 -34.71
N GLY A 72 18.44 27.06 -33.42
CA GLY A 72 18.38 28.27 -32.62
C GLY A 72 16.99 28.60 -32.07
N ASN A 73 16.02 27.68 -32.13
CA ASN A 73 14.72 27.87 -31.51
C ASN A 73 14.82 27.62 -30.01
N ILE A 74 14.17 28.45 -29.20
CA ILE A 74 14.02 28.20 -27.77
C ILE A 74 12.77 27.36 -27.57
N LYS A 75 12.97 26.18 -26.99
CA LYS A 75 11.92 25.23 -26.64
C LYS A 75 11.79 25.12 -25.13
N LEU A 76 10.62 24.73 -24.66
CA LEU A 76 10.30 24.43 -23.28
C LEU A 76 9.87 22.97 -23.18
N ARG A 77 10.40 22.26 -22.18
CA ARG A 77 9.93 20.95 -21.74
C ARG A 77 9.63 21.02 -20.24
N ILE A 78 8.55 20.38 -19.80
CA ILE A 78 8.07 20.47 -18.43
C ILE A 78 8.13 19.09 -17.79
N LEU A 79 8.78 18.99 -16.63
CA LEU A 79 8.70 17.83 -15.77
C LEU A 79 7.58 18.03 -14.76
N LYS A 80 6.54 17.21 -14.84
CA LYS A 80 5.49 17.10 -13.80
C LYS A 80 5.51 15.70 -13.21
N GLY A 81 5.77 15.59 -11.91
CA GLY A 81 6.09 14.30 -11.29
C GLY A 81 7.32 13.67 -11.95
N ASN A 82 7.17 12.46 -12.51
CA ASN A 82 8.28 11.71 -13.12
C ASN A 82 8.24 11.68 -14.66
N LYS A 83 7.51 12.60 -15.31
CA LYS A 83 7.34 12.59 -16.77
C LYS A 83 7.63 13.95 -17.38
N TRP A 84 8.50 13.95 -18.38
CA TRP A 84 8.74 15.08 -19.26
C TRP A 84 7.60 15.22 -20.28
N SER A 85 7.18 16.45 -20.54
CA SER A 85 6.23 16.79 -21.61
C SER A 85 6.88 16.69 -22.99
N GLU A 86 6.06 16.84 -24.04
CA GLU A 86 6.56 17.18 -25.37
C GLU A 86 7.14 18.61 -25.40
N ASP A 87 7.92 18.91 -26.44
CA ASP A 87 8.51 20.22 -26.66
C ASP A 87 7.46 21.27 -27.03
N ILE A 88 7.50 22.40 -26.34
CA ILE A 88 6.72 23.60 -26.65
C ILE A 88 7.68 24.63 -27.24
N VAL A 89 7.48 25.05 -28.48
CA VAL A 89 8.34 26.07 -29.11
C VAL A 89 7.94 27.44 -28.59
N ILE A 90 8.79 28.05 -27.76
CA ILE A 90 8.56 29.37 -27.16
C ILE A 90 8.99 30.48 -28.12
N LEU A 91 10.21 30.39 -28.66
CA LEU A 91 10.77 31.38 -29.57
C LEU A 91 11.32 30.70 -30.82
N LYS A 92 10.88 31.13 -32.00
CA LYS A 92 11.45 30.70 -33.28
C LYS A 92 12.52 31.67 -33.74
N LYS A 93 13.71 31.15 -34.06
CA LYS A 93 14.75 31.95 -34.68
C LYS A 93 14.39 32.19 -36.14
N THR A 94 14.33 33.46 -36.51
CA THR A 94 13.93 33.86 -37.86
C THR A 94 15.11 34.02 -38.81
N THR A 95 16.34 34.22 -38.30
CA THR A 95 17.53 34.39 -39.15
C THR A 95 18.83 33.89 -38.49
N GLU A 96 19.73 33.31 -39.27
CA GLU A 96 21.05 32.77 -38.84
C GLU A 96 22.08 33.84 -38.41
N ILE A 97 21.78 35.12 -38.67
CA ILE A 97 22.69 36.26 -38.43
C ILE A 97 22.81 36.61 -36.93
N TYR A 98 22.01 35.97 -36.08
CA TYR A 98 21.95 36.24 -34.65
C TYR A 98 22.54 35.10 -33.82
N ASP A 99 23.41 35.44 -32.87
CA ASP A 99 23.74 34.55 -31.75
C ASP A 99 22.86 34.94 -30.58
N ILE A 100 22.22 33.94 -29.96
CA ILE A 100 21.30 34.11 -28.84
C ILE A 100 21.95 33.50 -27.59
N SER A 101 21.93 34.25 -26.49
CA SER A 101 22.19 33.72 -25.15
C SER A 101 20.99 34.11 -24.30
N PHE A 102 20.41 33.17 -23.56
CA PHE A 102 19.20 33.43 -22.79
C PHE A 102 19.29 32.89 -21.37
N LYS A 103 18.55 33.51 -20.47
CA LYS A 103 18.24 32.99 -19.13
C LYS A 103 16.78 33.27 -18.84
N ALA A 104 16.14 32.37 -18.12
CA ALA A 104 14.77 32.54 -17.68
C ALA A 104 14.72 32.69 -16.15
N ILE A 105 13.69 33.35 -15.64
CA ILE A 105 13.34 33.35 -14.23
C ILE A 105 11.81 33.26 -14.09
N PHE A 106 11.35 32.53 -13.09
CA PHE A 106 9.93 32.46 -12.75
C PHE A 106 9.62 33.51 -11.67
N ASN A 107 8.63 34.37 -11.91
CA ASN A 107 8.23 35.41 -10.98
C ASN A 107 6.72 35.65 -11.12
N LYS A 108 6.00 35.71 -9.99
CA LYS A 108 4.54 35.95 -9.95
C LYS A 108 3.72 35.12 -10.95
N ASN A 109 4.01 33.82 -11.06
CA ASN A 109 3.35 32.88 -11.98
C ASN A 109 3.61 33.07 -13.48
N GLU A 110 4.57 33.91 -13.85
CA GLU A 110 4.99 34.12 -15.23
C GLU A 110 6.46 33.72 -15.41
N ILE A 111 6.83 33.36 -16.64
CA ILE A 111 8.24 33.13 -16.99
C ILE A 111 8.75 34.36 -17.72
N TYR A 112 9.76 35.00 -17.13
CA TYR A 112 10.47 36.10 -17.76
C TYR A 112 11.67 35.55 -18.51
N LEU A 113 11.64 35.67 -19.83
CA LEU A 113 12.71 35.26 -20.74
C LEU A 113 13.57 36.47 -21.10
N PHE A 114 14.83 36.43 -20.68
CA PHE A 114 15.84 37.42 -21.01
C PHE A 114 16.79 36.85 -22.03
N TYR A 115 17.09 37.61 -23.07
CA TYR A 115 18.00 37.13 -24.09
C TYR A 115 18.75 38.24 -24.80
N ASN A 116 20.02 37.96 -25.10
CA ASN A 116 20.88 38.79 -25.90
C ASN A 116 20.81 38.36 -27.36
N VAL A 117 20.71 39.32 -28.27
CA VAL A 117 20.78 39.12 -29.71
C VAL A 117 21.96 39.91 -30.26
N LEU A 118 23.00 39.22 -30.71
CA LEU A 118 24.14 39.84 -31.39
C LEU A 118 23.89 39.88 -32.89
N ASN A 119 23.73 41.08 -33.46
CA ASN A 119 23.71 41.22 -34.91
C ASN A 119 25.15 41.09 -35.47
N LYS A 120 25.47 39.96 -36.10
CA LYS A 120 26.81 39.68 -36.62
C LYS A 120 27.31 40.71 -37.63
N ARG A 121 26.41 41.42 -38.34
CA ARG A 121 26.75 42.42 -39.35
C ARG A 121 27.03 43.79 -38.74
N THR A 122 26.14 44.29 -37.90
CA THR A 122 26.29 45.63 -37.30
C THR A 122 27.15 45.62 -36.03
N LYS A 123 27.42 44.45 -35.45
CA LYS A 123 28.07 44.28 -34.14
C LYS A 123 27.33 45.01 -33.01
N ILE A 124 26.02 45.21 -33.20
CA ILE A 124 25.14 45.73 -32.15
C ILE A 124 24.53 44.54 -31.43
N ARG A 125 24.73 44.50 -30.12
CA ARG A 125 24.03 43.60 -29.20
C ARG A 125 22.79 44.33 -28.70
N THR A 126 21.66 43.64 -28.71
CA THR A 126 20.42 44.11 -28.09
C THR A 126 19.98 43.09 -27.04
N LEU A 127 19.74 43.58 -25.82
CA LEU A 127 19.23 42.79 -24.71
C LEU A 127 17.70 42.97 -24.66
N PHE A 128 16.97 41.86 -24.59
CA PHE A 128 15.51 41.83 -24.60
C PHE A 128 14.93 41.15 -23.36
N ASN A 129 13.69 41.51 -23.04
CA ASN A 129 12.80 40.80 -22.12
C ASN A 129 11.51 40.42 -22.89
N GLN A 130 11.04 39.19 -22.71
CA GLN A 130 9.70 38.74 -23.06
C GLN A 130 9.10 37.95 -21.91
N VAL A 131 7.79 38.10 -21.72
CA VAL A 131 7.02 37.32 -20.74
C VAL A 131 6.34 36.17 -21.47
N VAL A 132 6.44 34.97 -20.91
CA VAL A 132 5.66 33.80 -21.32
C VAL A 132 4.51 33.66 -20.34
N ASP A 133 3.29 33.66 -20.86
CA ASP A 133 2.08 33.49 -20.06
C ASP A 133 1.85 32.03 -19.63
N GLU A 134 0.81 31.80 -18.83
CA GLU A 134 0.41 30.47 -18.35
C GLU A 134 0.03 29.47 -19.45
N ASN A 135 -0.31 29.96 -20.64
CA ASN A 135 -0.65 29.18 -21.83
C ASN A 135 0.55 29.01 -22.77
N PHE A 136 1.75 29.39 -22.32
CA PHE A 136 3.00 29.35 -23.08
C PHE A 136 3.04 30.27 -24.30
N ASN A 137 2.20 31.31 -24.33
CA ASN A 137 2.28 32.34 -25.35
C ASN A 137 3.35 33.36 -24.98
N LEU A 138 4.18 33.71 -25.95
CA LEU A 138 5.24 34.69 -25.80
C LEU A 138 4.73 36.10 -26.13
N ALA A 139 4.85 37.03 -25.17
CA ALA A 139 4.53 38.43 -25.37
C ALA A 139 5.48 39.12 -26.36
N SER A 140 5.15 40.33 -26.81
CA SER A 140 6.03 41.11 -27.69
C SER A 140 7.37 41.47 -27.01
N PRO A 141 8.50 41.45 -27.74
CA PRO A 141 9.82 41.72 -27.17
C PRO A 141 10.00 43.18 -26.75
N LYS A 142 10.50 43.37 -25.53
CA LYS A 142 10.84 44.68 -24.97
C LYS A 142 12.35 44.84 -24.94
N ILE A 143 12.86 45.92 -25.51
CA ILE A 143 14.29 46.23 -25.50
C ILE A 143 14.66 46.75 -24.11
N ILE A 144 15.65 46.11 -23.48
CA ILE A 144 16.21 46.55 -22.20
C ILE A 144 17.35 47.54 -22.44
N ASP A 145 18.29 47.19 -23.33
CA ASP A 145 19.46 48.00 -23.67
C ASP A 145 20.08 47.60 -25.02
N LYS A 146 20.96 48.46 -25.55
CA LYS A 146 21.75 48.24 -26.77
C LYS A 146 23.20 48.65 -26.55
N SER A 147 24.14 47.83 -27.01
CA SER A 147 25.57 48.13 -26.94
C SER A 147 26.30 47.73 -28.23
N SER A 148 27.30 48.51 -28.60
CA SER A 148 28.19 48.21 -29.73
C SER A 148 29.34 47.35 -29.24
N ASP A 149 29.15 46.04 -29.25
CA ASP A 149 30.09 45.12 -28.64
C ASP A 149 30.23 43.85 -29.48
N LYS A 150 31.47 43.34 -29.52
CA LYS A 150 31.84 42.17 -30.30
C LYS A 150 31.70 40.88 -29.50
N TYR A 151 31.62 40.95 -28.18
CA TYR A 151 31.55 39.80 -27.31
C TYR A 151 30.10 39.46 -26.95
N ASN A 152 29.82 38.17 -26.78
CA ASN A 152 28.59 37.73 -26.16
C ASN A 152 28.84 37.68 -24.65
N HIS A 153 28.47 38.75 -23.93
CA HIS A 153 28.60 38.77 -22.48
C HIS A 153 27.43 38.00 -21.85
N SER A 154 27.75 37.27 -20.79
CA SER A 154 26.75 36.73 -19.86
C SER A 154 25.96 37.88 -19.23
N PHE A 155 24.93 37.55 -18.49
CA PHE A 155 24.20 38.47 -17.61
C PHE A 155 23.63 37.65 -16.46
N THR A 156 23.42 38.28 -15.32
CA THR A 156 22.88 37.62 -14.13
C THR A 156 21.53 38.24 -13.77
N ILE A 157 20.56 37.38 -13.45
CA ILE A 157 19.22 37.79 -13.05
C ILE A 157 18.98 37.35 -11.63
N VAL A 158 18.48 38.26 -10.79
CA VAL A 158 18.00 37.92 -9.45
C VAL A 158 16.66 38.60 -9.20
N GLU A 159 15.93 38.05 -8.26
CA GLU A 159 14.71 38.64 -7.71
C GLU A 159 15.04 39.35 -6.40
N ASP A 160 14.47 40.53 -6.15
CA ASP A 160 14.52 41.19 -4.84
C ASP A 160 13.40 40.75 -3.90
N ASP A 161 13.46 41.20 -2.65
CA ASP A 161 12.48 40.88 -1.62
C ASP A 161 11.06 41.42 -1.93
N ASN A 162 10.91 42.30 -2.93
CA ASN A 162 9.64 42.85 -3.38
C ASN A 162 9.18 42.25 -4.71
N ASN A 163 9.76 41.13 -5.15
CA ASN A 163 9.47 40.46 -6.41
C ASN A 163 9.79 41.32 -7.66
N LYS A 164 10.70 42.30 -7.55
CA LYS A 164 11.26 43.01 -8.71
C LYS A 164 12.41 42.20 -9.27
N LEU A 165 12.60 42.28 -10.58
CA LEU A 165 13.67 41.57 -11.26
C LEU A 165 14.84 42.50 -11.52
N LEU A 166 16.04 42.08 -11.14
CA LEU A 166 17.27 42.80 -11.36
C LEU A 166 18.08 42.04 -12.40
N ILE A 167 18.54 42.75 -13.42
CA ILE A 167 19.47 42.22 -14.42
C ILE A 167 20.77 43.01 -14.36
N MET A 168 21.86 42.31 -14.04
CA MET A 168 23.22 42.85 -14.08
C MET A 168 23.93 42.36 -15.32
N TYR A 169 24.53 43.30 -16.05
CA TYR A 169 25.20 43.05 -17.32
C TYR A 169 26.25 44.12 -17.61
N GLU A 170 27.13 43.78 -18.54
CA GLU A 170 28.15 44.69 -19.06
C GLU A 170 27.70 45.31 -20.39
N ARG A 171 28.03 46.59 -20.58
CA ARG A 171 27.88 47.26 -21.88
C ARG A 171 29.13 48.05 -22.25
N LEU A 172 29.55 47.91 -23.51
CA LEU A 172 30.60 48.73 -24.10
C LEU A 172 30.03 50.03 -24.66
N GLN A 173 30.57 51.16 -24.19
CA GLN A 173 30.34 52.48 -24.79
C GLN A 173 31.69 53.07 -25.23
N LYS A 174 32.26 53.99 -24.42
CA LYS A 174 33.66 54.40 -24.53
C LYS A 174 34.56 53.37 -23.82
N ASP A 175 34.15 53.06 -22.60
CA ASP A 175 34.77 52.09 -21.69
C ASP A 175 33.72 51.00 -21.37
N TYR A 176 34.15 49.86 -20.83
CA TYR A 176 33.27 48.79 -20.37
C TYR A 176 32.61 49.20 -19.05
N LYS A 177 31.28 49.25 -19.02
CA LYS A 177 30.50 49.61 -17.83
C LYS A 177 29.75 48.38 -17.32
N LEU A 178 30.03 47.99 -16.08
CA LEU A 178 29.24 47.01 -15.35
C LEU A 178 28.14 47.74 -14.60
N GLY A 179 26.91 47.22 -14.67
CA GLY A 179 25.78 47.83 -13.99
C GLY A 179 24.53 46.98 -14.07
N TYR A 180 23.42 47.52 -13.57
CA TYR A 180 22.16 46.80 -13.52
C TYR A 180 20.95 47.68 -13.86
N LYS A 181 19.85 47.04 -14.24
CA LYS A 181 18.52 47.64 -14.33
C LYS A 181 17.53 46.83 -13.50
N ILE A 182 16.49 47.50 -13.04
CA ILE A 182 15.42 46.92 -12.22
C ILE A 182 14.13 46.97 -13.03
N LEU A 183 13.48 45.82 -13.20
CA LEU A 183 12.12 45.72 -13.71
C LEU A 183 11.16 45.76 -12.53
N ASN A 184 10.33 46.79 -12.49
CA ASN A 184 9.12 46.75 -11.70
C ASN A 184 8.07 45.96 -12.48
N THR A 185 7.78 44.73 -12.03
CA THR A 185 6.82 43.83 -12.69
C THR A 185 5.38 44.33 -12.58
N GLU A 186 5.05 45.17 -11.60
CA GLU A 186 3.70 45.73 -11.42
C GLU A 186 3.44 46.92 -12.34
N LEU A 187 4.46 47.75 -12.55
CA LEU A 187 4.37 48.92 -13.44
C LEU A 187 4.83 48.62 -14.87
N ASP A 188 5.34 47.41 -15.10
CA ASP A 188 5.92 46.98 -16.38
C ASP A 188 6.97 47.98 -16.92
N SER A 189 7.78 48.51 -16.01
CA SER A 189 8.71 49.60 -16.29
C SER A 189 10.12 49.26 -15.85
N TRP A 190 11.08 49.58 -16.70
CA TRP A 190 12.51 49.47 -16.40
C TRP A 190 13.04 50.75 -15.76
N SER A 191 13.91 50.60 -14.77
CA SER A 191 14.73 51.70 -14.25
C SER A 191 15.75 52.19 -15.28
N ASP A 192 16.42 53.29 -14.96
CA ASP A 192 17.67 53.66 -15.63
C ASP A 192 18.77 52.62 -15.36
N PHE A 193 19.85 52.67 -16.16
CA PHE A 193 21.03 51.83 -15.96
C PHE A 193 21.88 52.40 -14.82
N HIS A 194 21.97 51.65 -13.72
CA HIS A 194 22.79 51.98 -12.57
C HIS A 194 24.19 51.42 -12.75
N ILE A 195 25.17 52.30 -12.90
CA ILE A 195 26.58 51.92 -13.08
C ILE A 195 27.14 51.48 -11.72
N ILE A 196 27.82 50.32 -11.71
CA ILE A 196 28.58 49.81 -10.56
C ILE A 196 30.04 50.23 -10.69
N ASP A 197 30.68 49.95 -11.84
CA ASP A 197 32.09 50.25 -12.11
C ASP A 197 32.35 50.39 -13.62
N GLU A 198 33.49 50.98 -13.97
CA GLU A 198 33.95 51.20 -15.34
C GLU A 198 35.40 50.71 -15.52
N SER A 199 35.71 50.16 -16.69
CA SER A 199 37.01 49.54 -17.00
C SER A 199 37.36 49.66 -18.48
N ASP A 200 38.64 49.82 -18.80
CA ASP A 200 39.13 49.76 -20.19
C ASP A 200 39.04 48.35 -20.78
N ASN A 201 38.99 47.33 -19.92
CA ASN A 201 38.88 45.92 -20.30
C ASN A 201 37.54 45.33 -19.82
N PRO A 202 37.00 44.31 -20.51
CA PRO A 202 35.85 43.56 -20.02
C PRO A 202 36.07 43.01 -18.61
N PHE A 203 35.01 42.94 -17.83
CA PHE A 203 35.00 42.27 -16.54
C PHE A 203 35.08 40.76 -16.75
N ILE A 204 35.82 40.07 -15.89
CA ILE A 204 36.16 38.64 -16.08
C ILE A 204 34.98 37.75 -15.67
N ASP A 205 34.42 37.99 -14.48
CA ASP A 205 33.23 37.34 -13.96
C ASP A 205 32.57 38.30 -12.96
N TYR A 206 31.28 38.10 -12.70
CA TYR A 206 30.52 38.86 -11.72
C TYR A 206 29.34 38.07 -11.16
N SER A 207 28.88 38.47 -9.99
CA SER A 207 27.72 37.89 -9.31
C SER A 207 26.93 38.99 -8.61
N LEU A 208 25.63 38.75 -8.41
CA LEU A 208 24.65 39.71 -7.91
C LEU A 208 23.76 39.02 -6.88
N LEU A 209 23.42 39.71 -5.79
CA LEU A 209 22.33 39.35 -4.89
C LEU A 209 21.57 40.59 -4.45
N SER A 210 20.29 40.42 -4.12
CA SER A 210 19.50 41.42 -3.42
C SER A 210 19.10 40.87 -2.04
N ILE A 211 19.39 41.62 -0.98
CA ILE A 211 19.14 41.20 0.40
C ILE A 211 18.62 42.41 1.20
N ASN A 212 17.42 42.30 1.74
CA ASN A 212 16.74 43.39 2.46
C ASN A 212 16.79 44.72 1.69
N ASN A 213 16.37 44.70 0.41
CA ASN A 213 16.43 45.82 -0.54
C ASN A 213 17.83 46.42 -0.78
N THR A 214 18.89 45.72 -0.38
CA THR A 214 20.27 46.11 -0.67
C THR A 214 20.81 45.26 -1.79
N ILE A 215 21.34 45.91 -2.82
CA ILE A 215 21.95 45.26 -3.96
C ILE A 215 23.43 45.07 -3.66
N HIS A 216 23.87 43.83 -3.69
CA HIS A 216 25.25 43.44 -3.50
C HIS A 216 25.80 42.94 -4.83
N SER A 217 27.02 43.34 -5.16
CA SER A 217 27.70 42.88 -6.37
C SER A 217 29.14 42.48 -6.03
N LEU A 218 29.60 41.39 -6.61
CA LEU A 218 30.98 40.93 -6.54
C LEU A 218 31.45 40.75 -7.98
N TYR A 219 32.61 41.28 -8.33
CA TYR A 219 33.09 41.23 -9.71
C TYR A 219 34.60 41.22 -9.77
N ILE A 220 35.10 40.71 -10.89
CA ILE A 220 36.53 40.63 -11.17
C ILE A 220 36.88 41.63 -12.27
N LYS A 221 37.76 42.57 -11.92
CA LYS A 221 38.25 43.60 -12.82
C LYS A 221 39.69 43.32 -13.22
N LYS A 222 40.00 43.46 -14.51
CA LYS A 222 41.37 43.35 -15.01
C LYS A 222 42.09 44.70 -14.90
N GLU A 223 43.14 44.76 -14.11
CA GLU A 223 44.11 45.85 -14.07
C GLU A 223 45.38 45.43 -14.81
N LYS A 224 46.35 46.36 -14.98
CA LYS A 224 47.51 46.18 -15.89
C LYS A 224 48.18 44.81 -15.80
N ASP A 225 48.55 44.40 -14.58
CA ASP A 225 49.33 43.18 -14.33
C ASP A 225 48.64 42.21 -13.36
N LYS A 226 47.38 42.48 -12.98
CA LYS A 226 46.65 41.71 -11.98
C LYS A 226 45.15 41.75 -12.21
N ASN A 227 44.47 40.70 -11.76
CA ASN A 227 43.03 40.68 -11.60
C ASN A 227 42.71 41.08 -10.16
N VAL A 228 41.62 41.83 -10.00
CA VAL A 228 41.17 42.35 -8.72
C VAL A 228 39.75 41.91 -8.45
N LEU A 229 39.51 41.35 -7.27
CA LEU A 229 38.18 41.05 -6.77
C LEU A 229 37.62 42.25 -6.02
N ILE A 230 36.46 42.74 -6.44
CA ILE A 230 35.83 43.94 -5.89
C ILE A 230 34.39 43.62 -5.48
N TYR A 231 34.03 44.04 -4.27
CA TYR A 231 32.68 44.03 -3.73
C TYR A 231 32.08 45.43 -3.76
N SER A 232 30.81 45.57 -4.13
CA SER A 232 30.10 46.85 -4.07
C SER A 232 28.69 46.66 -3.52
N GLN A 233 28.22 47.70 -2.83
CA GLN A 233 26.88 47.78 -2.25
C GLN A 233 26.13 48.96 -2.88
N ASN A 234 24.98 48.70 -3.50
CA ASN A 234 24.14 49.67 -4.20
C ASN A 234 24.90 50.50 -5.27
N GLY A 235 25.94 49.93 -5.88
CA GLY A 235 26.80 50.63 -6.84
C GLY A 235 27.73 51.68 -6.22
N ALA A 236 27.74 51.84 -4.89
CA ALA A 236 28.64 52.78 -4.24
C ALA A 236 30.03 52.15 -4.05
N ILE A 237 31.00 52.54 -4.88
CA ILE A 237 32.40 52.22 -4.64
C ILE A 237 32.97 53.20 -3.61
N ARG A 238 33.01 52.81 -2.34
CA ARG A 238 33.88 53.45 -1.33
C ARG A 238 35.36 53.20 -1.64
N GLU A 239 36.14 54.27 -1.82
CA GLU A 239 37.58 54.16 -2.09
C GLU A 239 38.28 53.30 -1.01
N GLY A 240 39.07 52.31 -1.43
CA GLY A 240 39.92 51.47 -0.58
C GLY A 240 39.26 50.28 0.14
N HIS A 241 37.97 50.34 0.49
CA HIS A 241 37.33 49.34 1.37
C HIS A 241 36.63 48.17 0.67
N ASN A 242 36.52 48.23 -0.65
CA ASN A 242 35.72 47.30 -1.46
C ASN A 242 36.56 46.21 -2.13
N ARG A 243 37.87 46.30 -2.00
CA ARG A 243 38.82 45.49 -2.75
C ARG A 243 39.21 44.31 -1.89
N LEU A 244 38.63 43.15 -2.20
CA LEU A 244 38.73 41.97 -1.35
C LEU A 244 40.03 41.20 -1.57
N PHE A 245 40.51 41.15 -2.82
CA PHE A 245 41.68 40.34 -3.18
C PHE A 245 42.37 40.82 -4.46
N GLU A 246 43.66 40.52 -4.59
CA GLU A 246 44.46 40.67 -5.80
C GLU A 246 45.12 39.34 -6.17
N GLY A 247 45.08 38.98 -7.44
CA GLY A 247 45.75 37.77 -7.92
C GLY A 247 46.09 37.86 -9.40
N SER A 248 47.04 37.04 -9.85
CA SER A 248 47.42 36.96 -11.26
C SER A 248 46.38 36.26 -12.13
N ASP A 249 45.54 35.40 -11.54
CA ASP A 249 44.65 34.50 -12.29
C ASP A 249 43.31 34.26 -11.57
N ILE A 250 42.67 35.35 -11.11
CA ILE A 250 41.30 35.27 -10.59
C ILE A 250 40.36 35.02 -11.77
N LYS A 251 39.66 33.87 -11.79
CA LYS A 251 38.87 33.41 -12.94
C LYS A 251 37.36 33.46 -12.73
N SER A 252 36.91 33.28 -11.50
CA SER A 252 35.49 33.26 -11.18
C SER A 252 35.25 33.79 -9.78
N CYS A 253 34.08 34.38 -9.55
CA CYS A 253 33.61 34.79 -8.23
C CYS A 253 32.13 34.44 -8.03
N SER A 254 31.75 34.11 -6.81
CA SER A 254 30.36 33.93 -6.40
C SER A 254 30.19 34.36 -4.95
N PHE A 255 28.97 34.67 -4.54
CA PHE A 255 28.69 34.88 -3.13
C PHE A 255 27.24 34.49 -2.81
N PHE A 256 27.03 34.20 -1.54
CA PHE A 256 25.75 33.87 -0.96
C PHE A 256 25.60 34.51 0.42
N ALA A 257 24.38 34.47 0.96
CA ALA A 257 24.11 34.93 2.30
C ALA A 257 23.47 33.84 3.17
N ILE A 258 23.90 33.75 4.42
CA ILE A 258 23.31 32.90 5.46
C ILE A 258 23.10 33.76 6.69
N GLU A 259 21.88 33.79 7.22
CA GLU A 259 21.52 34.55 8.45
C GLU A 259 21.98 36.02 8.40
N GLY A 260 21.92 36.63 7.20
CA GLY A 260 22.33 38.02 6.98
C GLY A 260 23.85 38.25 6.87
N HIS A 261 24.68 37.22 7.04
CA HIS A 261 26.11 37.28 6.73
C HIS A 261 26.35 36.99 5.25
N LEU A 262 27.21 37.76 4.59
CA LEU A 262 27.60 37.51 3.20
C LEU A 262 28.91 36.74 3.16
N TYR A 263 28.96 35.69 2.33
CA TYR A 263 30.14 34.87 2.08
C TYR A 263 30.54 35.06 0.63
N CYS A 264 31.73 35.60 0.39
CA CYS A 264 32.30 35.80 -0.93
C CYS A 264 33.35 34.72 -1.19
N SER A 265 33.24 34.06 -2.33
CA SER A 265 34.16 33.00 -2.76
C SER A 265 34.68 33.29 -4.16
N TRP A 266 35.93 32.92 -4.45
CA TRP A 266 36.52 33.08 -5.77
C TRP A 266 37.58 32.02 -6.05
N ILE A 267 37.87 31.82 -7.33
CA ILE A 267 38.93 30.92 -7.80
C ILE A 267 40.10 31.77 -8.26
N ASN A 268 41.27 31.52 -7.69
CA ASN A 268 42.54 32.09 -8.13
C ASN A 268 43.54 30.95 -8.35
N ASN A 269 44.11 30.85 -9.56
CA ASN A 269 44.93 29.71 -9.97
C ASN A 269 44.18 28.36 -9.82
N THR A 270 44.59 27.52 -8.88
CA THR A 270 44.05 26.20 -8.54
C THR A 270 43.52 26.16 -7.09
N GLU A 271 43.15 27.30 -6.54
CA GLU A 271 42.71 27.42 -5.14
C GLU A 271 41.36 28.13 -5.12
N ILE A 272 40.48 27.67 -4.22
CA ILE A 272 39.27 28.42 -3.88
C ILE A 272 39.56 29.22 -2.62
N TYR A 273 39.34 30.51 -2.74
CA TYR A 273 39.40 31.45 -1.63
C TYR A 273 38.00 31.83 -1.18
N ASN A 274 37.88 32.21 0.08
CA ASN A 274 36.67 32.81 0.60
C ASN A 274 36.94 33.84 1.71
N CYS A 275 36.00 34.77 1.86
CA CYS A 275 35.89 35.65 3.02
C CYS A 275 34.42 35.91 3.34
N PHE A 276 34.14 36.48 4.50
CA PHE A 276 32.77 36.84 4.87
C PHE A 276 32.68 38.22 5.50
N THR A 277 31.47 38.78 5.52
CA THR A 277 31.13 40.01 6.22
C THR A 277 29.85 39.82 7.04
N LYS A 278 29.85 40.37 8.26
CA LYS A 278 28.66 40.40 9.15
C LYS A 278 27.94 41.76 9.14
N ASP A 279 28.57 42.79 8.58
CA ASP A 279 28.13 44.18 8.69
C ASP A 279 27.75 44.79 7.33
N LYS A 280 27.28 43.94 6.42
CA LYS A 280 26.85 44.28 5.05
C LYS A 280 27.99 44.86 4.20
N GLY A 281 29.19 44.32 4.36
CA GLY A 281 30.35 44.65 3.54
C GLY A 281 31.09 45.91 3.95
N LYS A 282 30.93 46.39 5.19
CA LYS A 282 31.79 47.45 5.72
C LYS A 282 33.15 46.89 6.13
N THR A 283 33.16 45.68 6.67
CA THR A 283 34.37 44.92 7.00
C THR A 283 34.26 43.49 6.52
N PHE A 284 35.38 42.94 6.07
CA PHE A 284 35.50 41.56 5.62
C PHE A 284 36.53 40.82 6.48
N SER A 285 36.32 39.52 6.67
CA SER A 285 37.35 38.65 7.21
C SER A 285 38.55 38.58 6.27
N PHE A 286 39.70 38.17 6.79
CA PHE A 286 40.84 37.82 5.95
C PHE A 286 40.46 36.69 4.96
N PRO A 287 40.93 36.74 3.70
CA PRO A 287 40.77 35.65 2.75
C PRO A 287 41.42 34.35 3.23
N TYR A 288 40.63 33.29 3.35
CA TYR A 288 41.15 31.93 3.55
C TYR A 288 41.10 31.18 2.23
N TYR A 289 41.90 30.12 2.07
CA TYR A 289 41.89 29.29 0.87
C TYR A 289 42.01 27.81 1.18
N ILE A 290 41.47 27.00 0.28
CA ILE A 290 41.71 25.56 0.21
C ILE A 290 42.32 25.26 -1.16
N GLU A 291 43.42 24.52 -1.15
CA GLU A 291 44.02 23.99 -2.39
C GLU A 291 43.05 22.99 -3.04
N LEU A 292 42.75 23.20 -4.32
CA LEU A 292 42.01 22.20 -5.08
C LEU A 292 42.95 21.06 -5.43
N LEU A 293 42.50 19.84 -5.19
CA LEU A 293 43.13 18.68 -5.81
C LEU A 293 43.03 18.87 -7.32
N ALA A 294 44.15 18.73 -8.03
CA ALA A 294 44.25 18.96 -9.47
C ALA A 294 43.27 18.12 -10.33
N SER A 295 42.60 17.14 -9.74
CA SER A 295 41.59 16.27 -10.34
C SER A 295 40.14 16.72 -10.15
N LEU A 296 39.86 17.75 -9.34
CA LEU A 296 38.49 18.19 -9.03
C LEU A 296 38.04 19.31 -9.98
N ASP A 297 37.02 19.01 -10.79
CA ASP A 297 36.36 19.99 -11.65
C ASP A 297 35.37 20.82 -10.81
N VAL A 298 35.84 21.98 -10.32
CA VAL A 298 35.00 22.96 -9.62
C VAL A 298 34.22 23.80 -10.63
N ILE A 299 32.91 23.89 -10.44
CA ILE A 299 31.99 24.56 -11.34
C ILE A 299 31.21 25.63 -10.58
N LYS A 300 31.08 26.83 -11.15
CA LYS A 300 30.11 27.83 -10.71
C LYS A 300 28.73 27.42 -11.20
N SER A 301 27.86 27.02 -10.28
CA SER A 301 26.52 26.51 -10.54
C SER A 301 25.45 27.51 -10.14
N ILE A 302 24.36 27.55 -10.91
CA ILE A 302 23.12 28.23 -10.53
C ILE A 302 22.33 27.32 -9.59
N TYR A 303 21.98 27.82 -8.41
CA TYR A 303 21.32 27.03 -7.38
C TYR A 303 19.91 27.55 -7.09
N LYS A 304 18.94 26.63 -7.02
CA LYS A 304 17.56 26.91 -6.58
C LYS A 304 17.05 25.79 -5.68
N SER A 305 16.22 26.14 -4.70
CA SER A 305 15.72 25.19 -3.70
C SER A 305 14.32 25.55 -3.24
N ASN A 306 13.44 24.55 -3.17
CA ASN A 306 12.13 24.62 -2.52
C ASN A 306 12.14 24.03 -1.10
N LEU A 307 13.32 23.71 -0.56
CA LEU A 307 13.43 23.20 0.81
C LEU A 307 13.10 24.30 1.82
N THR A 308 11.88 24.28 2.32
CA THR A 308 11.34 25.25 3.30
C THR A 308 11.97 25.17 4.68
N ARG A 309 12.78 24.13 4.97
CA ARG A 309 13.29 23.82 6.32
C ARG A 309 14.78 23.99 6.53
N THR A 310 15.58 24.19 5.49
CA THR A 310 17.05 24.21 5.61
C THR A 310 17.59 25.62 5.52
N ILE A 311 18.04 26.11 6.68
CA ILE A 311 18.69 27.40 6.96
C ILE A 311 17.72 28.59 6.83
N ARG A 312 17.34 29.18 7.98
CA ARG A 312 16.63 30.46 7.97
C ARG A 312 17.50 31.46 7.21
N ASN A 313 16.91 32.15 6.23
CA ASN A 313 17.54 33.24 5.50
C ASN A 313 18.76 32.85 4.63
N LEU A 314 18.79 31.64 4.05
CA LEU A 314 19.75 31.32 2.98
C LEU A 314 19.34 32.00 1.68
N ILE A 315 20.19 32.88 1.15
CA ILE A 315 19.97 33.57 -0.13
C ILE A 315 21.14 33.22 -1.04
N ILE A 316 20.85 32.44 -2.09
CA ILE A 316 21.83 31.99 -3.07
C ILE A 316 21.28 32.24 -4.47
N ASN A 317 22.14 32.73 -5.35
CA ASN A 317 21.92 32.68 -6.79
C ASN A 317 22.89 31.69 -7.45
N GLU A 318 24.18 31.82 -7.11
CA GLU A 318 25.27 31.02 -7.65
C GLU A 318 26.15 30.50 -6.51
N MET A 319 26.72 29.30 -6.68
CA MET A 319 27.63 28.67 -5.73
C MET A 319 28.68 27.83 -6.45
N TYR A 320 29.79 27.52 -5.78
CA TYR A 320 30.73 26.51 -6.29
C TYR A 320 30.30 25.11 -5.89
N VAL A 321 30.37 24.20 -6.85
CA VAL A 321 30.11 22.78 -6.67
C VAL A 321 31.21 21.94 -7.27
N MET A 322 31.41 20.74 -6.73
CA MET A 322 32.20 19.69 -7.37
C MET A 322 31.27 18.80 -8.18
N ASP A 323 31.68 18.47 -9.41
CA ASP A 323 30.97 17.52 -10.28
C ASP A 323 31.60 16.13 -10.16
N ASP A 324 31.70 15.63 -8.94
CA ASP A 324 32.06 14.25 -8.56
C ASP A 324 30.81 13.44 -8.19
N ASP A 325 31.01 12.22 -7.66
CA ASP A 325 29.95 11.24 -7.35
C ASP A 325 28.90 11.82 -6.37
N GLU A 326 29.27 12.78 -5.52
CA GLU A 326 28.32 13.55 -4.71
C GLU A 326 28.47 15.03 -5.04
N VAL A 327 27.44 15.71 -5.56
CA VAL A 327 27.54 17.18 -5.74
C VAL A 327 27.68 17.85 -4.38
N GLU A 328 28.93 18.14 -4.03
CA GLU A 328 29.29 18.81 -2.81
C GLU A 328 29.26 20.31 -3.02
N VAL A 329 28.44 21.00 -2.22
CA VAL A 329 28.48 22.46 -2.14
C VAL A 329 29.74 22.85 -1.39
N LEU A 330 30.62 23.59 -2.06
CA LEU A 330 31.87 24.04 -1.48
C LEU A 330 31.62 25.26 -0.58
N ILE A 331 31.29 25.00 0.68
CA ILE A 331 31.33 26.00 1.75
C ILE A 331 32.63 25.78 2.52
N ILE A 332 33.60 26.66 2.30
CA ILE A 332 34.85 26.66 3.05
C ILE A 332 34.54 27.19 4.46
N PRO A 333 34.65 26.36 5.52
CA PRO A 333 34.62 26.88 6.87
C PRO A 333 35.86 27.75 7.06
N ASN A 334 35.68 29.03 7.36
CA ASN A 334 36.79 29.86 7.81
C ASN A 334 37.20 29.37 9.19
N GLU A 335 38.26 28.55 9.26
CA GLU A 335 39.00 28.37 10.50
C GLU A 335 39.63 29.74 10.83
N TYR A 336 39.01 30.43 11.78
CA TYR A 336 39.43 31.63 12.51
C TYR A 336 40.51 32.51 11.87
N ASN A 337 40.17 33.77 11.57
CA ASN A 337 40.89 34.90 12.18
C ASN A 337 40.13 36.23 12.10
N THR A 338 40.49 37.09 13.06
CA THR A 338 39.87 38.35 13.51
C THR A 338 39.36 39.27 12.41
N LEU A 339 38.11 39.73 12.55
CA LEU A 339 37.70 41.03 12.02
C LEU A 339 38.59 42.08 12.69
N ASP A 340 39.35 42.83 11.90
CA ASP A 340 40.23 43.89 12.36
C ASP A 340 39.37 45.07 12.88
N SER A 341 38.84 44.91 14.08
CA SER A 341 38.11 45.94 14.81
C SER A 341 38.73 46.07 16.19
N GLY A 342 39.34 47.23 16.41
CA GLY A 342 39.88 47.61 17.70
C GLY A 342 38.81 47.49 18.77
N THR A 343 39.17 46.79 19.86
CA THR A 343 38.60 46.91 21.21
C THR A 343 37.08 46.76 21.36
N ALA A 344 36.61 45.55 21.64
CA ALA A 344 35.80 45.19 22.83
C ALA A 344 35.19 43.77 22.68
N ASN A 345 35.20 42.99 23.77
CA ASN A 345 34.57 41.68 23.96
C ASN A 345 34.71 40.66 22.83
N LYS A 346 35.96 40.22 22.67
CA LYS A 346 36.38 39.11 21.81
C LYS A 346 35.64 37.80 22.16
N ASP A 347 35.52 37.40 23.43
CA ASP A 347 35.09 36.03 23.80
C ASP A 347 33.59 35.70 23.64
N GLU A 348 32.68 36.69 23.59
CA GLU A 348 31.23 36.43 23.41
C GLU A 348 30.82 36.34 21.93
N ILE A 349 31.44 37.15 21.06
CA ILE A 349 31.12 37.21 19.62
C ILE A 349 31.66 35.97 18.87
N TYR A 350 32.76 35.37 19.34
CA TYR A 350 33.29 34.12 18.78
C TYR A 350 32.35 32.94 19.04
N LYS A 351 31.81 32.81 20.26
CA LYS A 351 30.90 31.71 20.62
C LYS A 351 29.62 31.68 19.80
N GLU A 352 28.98 32.81 19.50
CA GLU A 352 27.73 32.82 18.72
C GLU A 352 27.93 32.45 17.24
N CYS A 353 29.04 32.83 16.61
CA CYS A 353 29.29 32.50 15.19
C CYS A 353 29.90 31.12 14.98
N ASP A 354 30.73 30.65 15.90
CA ASP A 354 31.14 29.25 15.96
C ASP A 354 29.90 28.38 16.15
N GLN A 355 29.00 28.78 17.06
CA GLN A 355 27.73 28.10 17.24
C GLN A 355 26.93 28.13 15.94
N CYS A 356 26.66 29.26 15.27
CA CYS A 356 25.81 29.27 14.06
C CYS A 356 26.37 28.51 12.85
N LEU A 357 27.69 28.49 12.61
CA LEU A 357 28.27 27.84 11.41
C LEU A 357 28.57 26.36 11.66
N LEU A 358 28.99 26.01 12.87
CA LEU A 358 29.09 24.62 13.33
C LEU A 358 27.68 24.06 13.56
N GLU A 359 26.69 24.86 13.96
CA GLU A 359 25.27 24.52 13.93
C GLU A 359 24.77 24.42 12.50
N ALA A 360 25.10 25.30 11.56
CA ALA A 360 24.62 25.13 10.18
C ALA A 360 25.21 23.86 9.54
N LYS A 361 26.51 23.59 9.70
CA LYS A 361 27.18 22.40 9.16
C LYS A 361 26.81 21.14 9.94
N SER A 362 26.75 21.20 11.27
CA SER A 362 26.30 20.07 12.09
C SER A 362 24.79 19.87 12.01
N TYR A 363 23.93 20.88 11.90
CA TYR A 363 22.50 20.70 11.63
C TYR A 363 22.30 20.20 10.22
N LEU A 364 23.05 20.64 9.21
CA LEU A 364 22.95 20.05 7.88
C LEU A 364 23.35 18.57 7.92
N ASN A 365 24.51 18.22 8.47
CA ASN A 365 24.96 16.83 8.55
C ASN A 365 24.15 15.98 9.54
N VAL A 366 23.77 16.51 10.70
CA VAL A 366 22.99 15.80 11.73
C VAL A 366 21.54 15.75 11.34
N ALA A 367 20.94 16.77 10.73
CA ALA A 367 19.58 16.66 10.19
C ALA A 367 19.56 15.73 8.98
N TYR A 368 20.55 15.78 8.08
CA TYR A 368 20.70 14.81 6.99
C TYR A 368 20.84 13.38 7.53
N ASN A 369 21.79 13.13 8.44
CA ASN A 369 22.01 11.81 9.02
C ASN A 369 20.83 11.34 9.90
N LYS A 370 20.22 12.21 10.69
CA LYS A 370 19.01 11.87 11.47
C LYS A 370 17.81 11.63 10.57
N MET A 371 17.66 12.37 9.46
CA MET A 371 16.64 12.08 8.44
C MET A 371 16.87 10.71 7.85
N LEU A 372 18.10 10.40 7.42
CA LEU A 372 18.44 9.10 6.83
C LEU A 372 18.12 7.96 7.82
N ILE A 373 18.42 8.15 9.10
CA ILE A 373 18.09 7.20 10.17
C ILE A 373 16.57 7.09 10.37
N TYR A 374 15.85 8.21 10.44
CA TYR A 374 14.39 8.21 10.63
C TYR A 374 13.66 7.62 9.43
N GLU A 375 14.13 7.84 8.23
CA GLU A 375 13.58 7.27 7.00
C GLU A 375 13.84 5.75 6.94
N LYS A 376 15.01 5.29 7.38
CA LYS A 376 15.30 3.86 7.55
C LYS A 376 14.38 3.24 8.61
N GLN A 377 14.16 3.91 9.73
CA GLN A 377 13.22 3.45 10.76
C GLN A 377 11.77 3.48 10.27
N LEU A 378 11.38 4.46 9.45
CA LEU A 378 10.06 4.56 8.85
C LEU A 378 9.82 3.38 7.91
N ARG A 379 10.78 3.07 7.04
CA ARG A 379 10.73 1.89 6.15
C ARG A 379 10.58 0.58 6.91
N GLN A 380 11.37 0.38 7.96
CA GLN A 380 11.23 -0.80 8.82
C GLN A 380 9.84 -0.89 9.48
N LYS A 381 9.27 0.25 9.86
CA LYS A 381 7.90 0.29 10.38
C LYS A 381 6.86 -0.01 9.32
N ASP A 382 7.01 0.51 8.09
CA ASP A 382 6.09 0.23 6.98
C ASP A 382 6.14 -1.25 6.55
N GLU A 383 7.33 -1.85 6.55
CA GLU A 383 7.49 -3.30 6.36
C GLU A 383 6.78 -4.09 7.47
N LEU A 384 6.95 -3.70 8.74
CA LEU A 384 6.25 -4.34 9.87
C LEU A 384 4.73 -4.14 9.80
N ILE A 385 4.26 -2.96 9.40
CA ILE A 385 2.82 -2.68 9.20
C ILE A 385 2.28 -3.57 8.09
N THR A 386 3.01 -3.73 6.99
CA THR A 386 2.64 -4.64 5.89
C THR A 386 2.57 -6.08 6.38
N LEU A 387 3.54 -6.52 7.17
CA LEU A 387 3.59 -7.86 7.74
C LEU A 387 2.42 -8.10 8.71
N PHE A 388 2.12 -7.13 9.58
CA PHE A 388 0.98 -7.20 10.50
C PHE A 388 -0.35 -7.21 9.76
N ASN A 389 -0.51 -6.40 8.71
CA ASN A 389 -1.73 -6.38 7.90
C ASN A 389 -1.95 -7.75 7.24
N ASN A 390 -0.91 -8.38 6.72
CA ASN A 390 -0.99 -9.72 6.17
C ASN A 390 -1.39 -10.75 7.25
N SER A 391 -0.80 -10.69 8.44
CA SER A 391 -1.20 -11.57 9.56
C SER A 391 -2.65 -11.34 10.00
N ILE A 392 -3.11 -10.09 10.07
CA ILE A 392 -4.51 -9.77 10.39
C ILE A 392 -5.46 -10.36 9.35
N GLN A 393 -5.12 -10.28 8.06
CA GLN A 393 -5.91 -10.91 7.01
C GLN A 393 -5.94 -12.44 7.16
N GLU A 394 -4.81 -13.08 7.46
CA GLU A 394 -4.76 -14.53 7.72
C GLU A 394 -5.62 -14.92 8.92
N TYR A 395 -5.57 -14.15 10.02
CA TYR A 395 -6.41 -14.40 11.19
C TYR A 395 -7.89 -14.19 10.88
N ALA A 396 -8.25 -13.17 10.10
CA ALA A 396 -9.63 -12.94 9.67
C ALA A 396 -10.18 -14.14 8.87
N ILE A 397 -9.39 -14.67 7.94
CA ILE A 397 -9.73 -15.89 7.18
C ILE A 397 -9.93 -17.08 8.13
N ARG A 398 -9.02 -17.28 9.10
CA ARG A 398 -9.14 -18.38 10.08
C ARG A 398 -10.39 -18.25 10.96
N ILE A 399 -10.69 -17.04 11.45
CA ILE A 399 -11.90 -16.77 12.23
C ILE A 399 -13.13 -17.14 11.43
N GLN A 400 -13.21 -16.73 10.16
CA GLN A 400 -14.34 -17.05 9.30
C GLN A 400 -14.51 -18.57 9.07
N ILE A 401 -13.40 -19.31 8.97
CA ILE A 401 -13.44 -20.78 8.93
C ILE A 401 -14.00 -21.36 10.23
N TYR A 402 -13.59 -20.85 11.40
CA TYR A 402 -14.09 -21.32 12.68
C TYR A 402 -15.56 -20.95 12.92
N GLU A 403 -16.01 -19.77 12.49
CA GLU A 403 -17.41 -19.36 12.55
C GLU A 403 -18.30 -20.30 11.72
N ASN A 404 -17.85 -20.67 10.51
CA ASN A 404 -18.56 -21.64 9.68
C ASN A 404 -18.63 -23.02 10.36
N LYS A 405 -17.53 -23.50 10.95
CA LYS A 405 -17.53 -24.77 11.72
C LYS A 405 -18.47 -24.71 12.92
N LEU A 406 -18.50 -23.60 13.64
CA LEU A 406 -19.42 -23.40 14.77
C LEU A 406 -20.87 -23.41 14.31
N LYS A 407 -21.18 -22.81 13.16
CA LYS A 407 -22.51 -22.83 12.57
C LYS A 407 -22.94 -24.24 12.17
N ASP A 408 -22.05 -25.04 11.61
CA ASP A 408 -22.30 -26.44 11.31
C ASP A 408 -22.56 -27.26 12.57
N ILE A 409 -21.72 -27.10 13.61
CA ILE A 409 -21.91 -27.76 14.91
C ILE A 409 -23.25 -27.36 15.53
N ASN A 410 -23.61 -26.08 15.47
CA ASN A 410 -24.88 -25.60 16.01
C ASN A 410 -26.07 -26.22 15.25
N THR A 411 -25.98 -26.32 13.93
CA THR A 411 -26.99 -26.98 13.10
C THR A 411 -27.13 -28.46 13.47
N GLN A 412 -26.00 -29.16 13.69
CA GLN A 412 -26.00 -30.55 14.15
C GLN A 412 -26.57 -30.69 15.57
N CYS A 413 -26.29 -29.76 16.49
CA CYS A 413 -26.86 -29.76 17.83
C CYS A 413 -28.38 -29.56 17.81
N ILE A 414 -28.88 -28.64 16.99
CA ILE A 414 -30.33 -28.45 16.81
C ILE A 414 -30.96 -29.75 16.32
N LYS A 415 -30.38 -30.36 15.27
CA LYS A 415 -30.88 -31.64 14.73
C LYS A 415 -30.84 -32.77 15.76
N PHE A 416 -29.76 -32.87 16.53
CA PHE A 416 -29.66 -33.84 17.61
C PHE A 416 -30.74 -33.61 18.69
N GLN A 417 -31.04 -32.36 19.02
CA GLN A 417 -32.08 -32.02 19.97
C GLN A 417 -33.47 -32.41 19.44
N GLU A 418 -33.74 -32.18 18.16
CA GLU A 418 -34.97 -32.63 17.48
C GLU A 418 -35.09 -34.17 17.49
N ASP A 419 -34.03 -34.88 17.11
CA ASP A 419 -33.97 -36.35 17.12
C ASP A 419 -34.17 -36.90 18.54
N LYS A 420 -33.59 -36.25 19.55
CA LYS A 420 -33.77 -36.60 20.97
C LYS A 420 -35.21 -36.41 21.42
N ASN A 421 -35.85 -35.31 21.03
CA ASN A 421 -37.25 -35.07 21.36
C ASN A 421 -38.16 -36.11 20.70
N LEU A 422 -37.93 -36.43 19.42
CA LEU A 422 -38.66 -37.48 18.71
C LEU A 422 -38.46 -38.86 19.36
N LEU A 423 -37.25 -39.17 19.82
CA LEU A 423 -36.98 -40.41 20.54
C LEU A 423 -37.75 -40.46 21.86
N ASN A 424 -37.79 -39.36 22.62
CA ASN A 424 -38.56 -39.29 23.86
C ASN A 424 -40.06 -39.47 23.60
N GLU A 425 -40.62 -38.82 22.59
CA GLU A 425 -42.03 -39.02 22.21
C GLU A 425 -42.33 -40.49 21.86
N ASN A 426 -41.41 -41.16 21.14
CA ASN A 426 -41.55 -42.58 20.84
C ASN A 426 -41.44 -43.47 22.09
N ILE A 427 -40.57 -43.13 23.04
CA ILE A 427 -40.46 -43.82 24.33
C ILE A 427 -41.75 -43.67 25.11
N ASP A 428 -42.30 -42.46 25.21
CA ASP A 428 -43.55 -42.18 25.92
C ASP A 428 -44.71 -42.98 25.29
N TYR A 429 -44.83 -42.97 23.95
CA TYR A 429 -45.81 -43.79 23.24
C TYR A 429 -45.65 -45.30 23.52
N LEU A 430 -44.42 -45.81 23.49
CA LEU A 430 -44.16 -47.21 23.80
C LEU A 430 -44.50 -47.55 25.25
N GLN A 431 -44.21 -46.66 26.20
CA GLN A 431 -44.58 -46.83 27.60
C GLN A 431 -46.10 -46.87 27.77
N GLU A 432 -46.84 -45.93 27.16
CA GLU A 432 -48.31 -45.94 27.19
C GLU A 432 -48.90 -47.21 26.56
N SER A 433 -48.35 -47.63 25.41
CA SER A 433 -48.75 -48.86 24.73
C SER A 433 -48.47 -50.09 25.60
N LEU A 434 -47.32 -50.14 26.28
CA LEU A 434 -46.94 -51.23 27.16
C LEU A 434 -47.88 -51.28 28.38
N ILE A 435 -48.15 -50.15 29.02
CA ILE A 435 -49.12 -50.04 30.12
C ILE A 435 -50.52 -50.52 29.67
N SER A 436 -50.96 -50.13 28.48
CA SER A 436 -52.25 -50.57 27.94
C SER A 436 -52.28 -52.08 27.68
N LYS A 437 -51.20 -52.66 27.15
CA LYS A 437 -51.10 -54.09 26.91
C LYS A 437 -51.02 -54.88 28.22
N GLU A 438 -50.28 -54.37 29.21
CA GLU A 438 -50.16 -54.98 30.53
C GLU A 438 -51.51 -55.00 31.27
N LYS A 439 -52.28 -53.91 31.19
CA LYS A 439 -53.68 -53.91 31.66
C LYS A 439 -54.52 -55.00 30.98
N LYS A 440 -54.39 -55.15 29.66
CA LYS A 440 -55.13 -56.15 28.91
C LYS A 440 -54.69 -57.58 29.21
N ILE A 441 -53.40 -57.80 29.47
CA ILE A 441 -52.88 -59.09 29.94
C ILE A 441 -53.48 -59.41 31.31
N ASN A 442 -53.47 -58.46 32.25
CA ASN A 442 -54.07 -58.67 33.57
C ASN A 442 -55.57 -58.99 33.50
N GLU A 443 -56.31 -58.35 32.59
CA GLU A 443 -57.72 -58.68 32.33
C GLU A 443 -57.89 -60.11 31.79
N LEU A 444 -57.05 -60.51 30.83
CA LEU A 444 -57.07 -61.85 30.25
C LEU A 444 -56.62 -62.93 31.25
N GLU A 445 -55.62 -62.66 32.09
CA GLU A 445 -55.19 -63.55 33.17
C GLU A 445 -56.32 -63.76 34.16
N LYS A 446 -57.02 -62.68 34.55
CA LYS A 446 -58.19 -62.78 35.43
C LYS A 446 -59.30 -63.63 34.80
N ALA A 447 -59.61 -63.40 33.52
CA ALA A 447 -60.60 -64.19 32.78
C ALA A 447 -60.17 -65.66 32.64
N SER A 448 -58.88 -65.93 32.40
CA SER A 448 -58.32 -67.28 32.33
C SER A 448 -58.40 -68.00 33.68
N MET A 449 -58.11 -67.31 34.79
CA MET A 449 -58.28 -67.87 36.14
C MET A 449 -59.75 -68.17 36.46
N GLU A 450 -60.69 -67.34 36.00
CA GLU A 450 -62.13 -67.61 36.11
C GLU A 450 -62.53 -68.84 35.28
N GLN A 451 -62.04 -68.96 34.05
CA GLN A 451 -62.25 -70.16 33.23
C GLN A 451 -61.62 -71.41 33.84
N GLU A 452 -60.41 -71.34 34.39
CA GLU A 452 -59.78 -72.48 35.08
C GLU A 452 -60.60 -72.93 36.30
N LYS A 453 -61.17 -71.98 37.06
CA LYS A 453 -62.09 -72.29 38.16
C LYS A 453 -63.35 -72.98 37.64
N GLU A 454 -63.95 -72.50 36.55
CA GLU A 454 -65.11 -73.16 35.94
C GLU A 454 -64.76 -74.57 35.45
N VAL A 455 -63.62 -74.75 34.79
CA VAL A 455 -63.14 -76.07 34.34
C VAL A 455 -62.90 -77.01 35.52
N LEU A 456 -62.39 -76.50 36.65
CA LEU A 456 -62.21 -77.29 37.87
C LEU A 456 -63.56 -77.76 38.43
N ILE A 457 -64.56 -76.86 38.48
CA ILE A 457 -65.93 -77.19 38.89
C ILE A 457 -66.55 -78.24 37.95
N PHE A 458 -66.32 -78.11 36.64
CA PHE A 458 -66.76 -79.10 35.66
C PHE A 458 -66.04 -80.44 35.83
N LYS A 459 -64.74 -80.46 36.11
CA LYS A 459 -63.99 -81.69 36.41
C LYS A 459 -64.53 -82.40 37.65
N GLU A 460 -64.81 -81.66 38.72
CA GLU A 460 -65.43 -82.23 39.93
C GLU A 460 -66.80 -82.85 39.61
N HIS A 461 -67.63 -82.18 38.79
CA HIS A 461 -68.90 -82.74 38.33
C HIS A 461 -68.73 -84.00 37.48
N VAL A 462 -67.71 -84.05 36.62
CA VAL A 462 -67.41 -85.23 35.80
C VAL A 462 -66.96 -86.40 36.67
N GLU A 463 -66.05 -86.18 37.62
CA GLU A 463 -65.62 -87.21 38.57
C GLU A 463 -66.79 -87.74 39.43
N GLU A 464 -67.72 -86.87 39.82
CA GLU A 464 -68.91 -87.27 40.55
C GLU A 464 -69.84 -88.13 39.68
N LYS A 465 -69.97 -87.81 38.39
CA LYS A 465 -70.71 -88.62 37.42
C LYS A 465 -70.03 -89.96 37.13
N GLU A 466 -68.71 -90.02 37.05
CA GLU A 466 -67.95 -91.27 36.92
C GLU A 466 -68.16 -92.18 38.13
N LYS A 467 -68.15 -91.62 39.35
CA LYS A 467 -68.47 -92.38 40.59
C LYS A 467 -69.91 -92.94 40.57
N GLN A 468 -70.87 -92.21 39.98
CA GLN A 468 -72.24 -92.71 39.79
C GLN A 468 -72.31 -93.86 38.78
N ILE A 469 -71.52 -93.81 37.70
CA ILE A 469 -71.43 -94.87 36.69
C ILE A 469 -70.82 -96.15 37.28
N ILE A 470 -69.74 -96.05 38.05
CA ILE A 470 -69.09 -97.21 38.70
C ILE A 470 -70.07 -97.92 39.65
N LYS A 471 -70.85 -97.16 40.43
CA LYS A 471 -71.91 -97.72 41.31
C LYS A 471 -73.02 -98.46 40.54
N LEU A 472 -73.34 -98.03 39.32
CA LEU A 472 -74.33 -98.69 38.47
C LEU A 472 -73.78 -99.99 37.87
N GLN A 473 -72.49 -100.03 37.53
CA GLN A 473 -71.84 -101.22 37.01
C GLN A 473 -71.73 -102.34 38.06
N GLU A 474 -71.39 -102.00 39.32
CA GLU A 474 -71.33 -102.97 40.43
C GLU A 474 -72.70 -103.62 40.73
N LYS A 475 -73.79 -102.85 40.58
CA LYS A 475 -75.16 -103.33 40.79
C LYS A 475 -75.60 -104.35 39.72
N ASN A 476 -75.09 -104.22 38.50
CA ASN A 476 -75.38 -105.13 37.40
C ASN A 476 -74.67 -106.48 37.58
N SER A 477 -73.41 -106.46 38.02
CA SER A 477 -72.61 -107.69 38.22
C SER A 477 -73.11 -108.59 39.36
N GLN A 478 -73.90 -108.07 40.31
CA GLN A 478 -74.56 -108.86 41.35
C GLN A 478 -75.82 -109.58 40.85
N GLN A 479 -76.49 -109.06 39.82
CA GLN A 479 -77.68 -109.66 39.23
C GLN A 479 -77.34 -110.89 38.36
N ASP A 480 -76.18 -110.88 37.69
CA ASP A 480 -75.74 -111.97 36.82
C ASP A 480 -75.32 -113.24 37.60
N ARG A 481 -74.90 -113.11 38.87
CA ARG A 481 -74.54 -114.25 39.73
C ARG A 481 -75.75 -115.05 40.23
N VAL A 482 -76.92 -114.42 40.36
CA VAL A 482 -78.17 -115.06 40.81
C VAL A 482 -78.82 -115.88 39.68
N ASN A 483 -78.57 -115.54 38.42
CA ASN A 483 -79.14 -116.25 37.28
C ASN A 483 -78.44 -117.58 36.97
N MET A 484 -77.12 -117.70 37.17
CA MET A 484 -76.39 -118.97 36.91
C MET A 484 -76.71 -120.09 37.92
N GLU A 485 -77.14 -119.76 39.13
CA GLU A 485 -77.44 -120.76 40.18
C GLU A 485 -78.80 -121.45 39.95
N ASN A 486 -79.71 -120.80 39.20
CA ASN A 486 -81.03 -121.34 38.85
C ASN A 486 -81.01 -122.26 37.62
N GLU A 487 -80.05 -122.09 36.69
CA GLU A 487 -79.92 -122.95 35.51
C GLU A 487 -79.38 -124.36 35.84
N SER A 488 -78.56 -124.51 36.88
CA SER A 488 -78.02 -125.80 37.31
C SER A 488 -79.05 -126.75 37.93
N LYS A 489 -80.18 -126.25 38.46
CA LYS A 489 -81.24 -127.08 39.08
C LYS A 489 -82.24 -127.62 38.07
N ILE A 490 -82.32 -127.04 36.88
CA ILE A 490 -83.23 -127.47 35.80
C ILE A 490 -82.66 -128.68 35.07
N PHE A 491 -81.33 -128.78 34.92
CA PHE A 491 -80.69 -129.90 34.21
C PHE A 491 -80.80 -131.24 34.94
N SER A 492 -80.81 -131.28 36.27
CA SER A 492 -80.95 -132.55 37.01
C SER A 492 -82.37 -133.13 36.98
N PHE A 493 -83.37 -132.30 36.67
CA PHE A 493 -84.79 -132.73 36.60
C PHE A 493 -85.16 -133.32 35.23
N ILE A 494 -84.39 -133.02 34.18
CA ILE A 494 -84.65 -133.49 32.81
C ILE A 494 -84.20 -134.94 32.64
N GLU A 495 -83.09 -135.35 33.25
CA GLU A 495 -82.58 -136.74 33.16
C GLU A 495 -83.50 -137.76 33.88
N GLU A 496 -84.19 -137.37 34.95
CA GLU A 496 -85.11 -138.26 35.69
C GLU A 496 -86.40 -138.59 34.90
N VAL A 497 -86.83 -137.68 34.01
CA VAL A 497 -88.06 -137.83 33.22
C VAL A 497 -87.86 -138.77 32.02
N GLU A 498 -86.66 -138.84 31.44
CA GLU A 498 -86.37 -139.74 30.32
C GLU A 498 -86.30 -141.23 30.75
N VAL A 499 -85.86 -141.51 31.99
CA VAL A 499 -85.80 -142.87 32.55
C VAL A 499 -87.20 -143.45 32.83
N LEU A 500 -88.20 -142.59 33.10
CA LEU A 500 -89.59 -143.03 33.36
C LEU A 500 -90.40 -143.21 32.07
N LYS A 501 -90.09 -142.47 31.00
CA LYS A 501 -90.75 -142.63 29.69
C LYS A 501 -90.45 -143.97 29.02
N SER A 502 -89.21 -144.47 29.10
CA SER A 502 -88.86 -145.74 28.45
C SER A 502 -89.45 -146.98 29.15
N LYS A 503 -89.88 -146.88 30.42
CA LYS A 503 -90.51 -147.98 31.17
C LYS A 503 -92.02 -148.09 30.94
N LEU A 504 -92.67 -147.02 30.48
CA LEU A 504 -94.12 -146.98 30.24
C LEU A 504 -94.50 -147.57 28.87
N ASP A 505 -93.63 -147.45 27.87
CA ASP A 505 -93.91 -147.91 26.50
C ASP A 505 -93.79 -149.44 26.34
N ASP A 506 -92.94 -150.13 27.12
CA ASP A 506 -92.81 -151.59 27.02
C ASP A 506 -93.93 -152.34 27.77
N LEU A 507 -94.48 -151.74 28.83
CA LEU A 507 -95.61 -152.30 29.61
C LEU A 507 -96.95 -152.26 28.85
N ASN A 508 -97.10 -151.32 27.89
CA ASN A 508 -98.27 -151.21 27.02
C ASN A 508 -98.30 -152.26 25.88
N SER A 509 -97.22 -153.01 25.64
CA SER A 509 -97.19 -154.04 24.59
C SER A 509 -97.62 -155.44 25.04
N LYS A 510 -97.87 -155.66 26.35
CA LYS A 510 -98.18 -156.99 26.94
C LYS A 510 -99.58 -157.20 27.52
N LEU A 511 -100.52 -156.26 27.37
CA LEU A 511 -101.86 -156.41 27.96
C LEU A 511 -102.98 -155.84 27.09
N THR A 512 -103.47 -156.62 26.10
CA THR A 512 -104.87 -157.11 26.06
C THR A 512 -105.20 -157.82 24.73
N ILE A 513 -104.99 -159.14 24.73
CA ILE A 513 -105.81 -160.09 23.98
C ILE A 513 -106.81 -160.69 24.98
N SER A 514 -108.06 -160.85 24.52
CA SER A 514 -109.18 -161.60 25.10
C SER A 514 -110.08 -160.90 26.13
N ASN A 515 -111.21 -160.37 25.64
CA ASN A 515 -112.49 -160.88 26.12
C ASN A 515 -113.50 -160.97 24.98
N SER A 516 -114.25 -162.06 24.98
CA SER A 516 -114.77 -162.76 23.81
C SER A 516 -116.27 -162.60 23.60
N LYS A 517 -116.66 -162.51 22.31
CA LYS A 517 -117.80 -163.17 21.64
C LYS A 517 -119.22 -162.98 22.20
N ILE A 518 -120.08 -162.50 21.28
CA ILE A 518 -121.50 -162.85 20.97
C ILE A 518 -122.18 -161.52 20.55
N ASN A 519 -122.79 -161.36 19.37
CA ASN A 519 -123.08 -162.28 18.29
C ASN A 519 -123.35 -161.54 16.98
N GLU A 520 -123.20 -162.31 15.91
CA GLU A 520 -123.75 -162.16 14.57
C GLU A 520 -125.27 -161.88 14.53
N SER A 521 -125.74 -161.52 13.34
CA SER A 521 -127.14 -161.51 12.88
C SER A 521 -127.93 -160.24 13.25
N PHE A 522 -128.03 -159.34 12.28
CA PHE A 522 -129.20 -159.21 11.38
C PHE A 522 -130.28 -158.33 12.01
N LEU A 523 -130.27 -157.06 11.62
CA LEU A 523 -131.25 -156.56 10.65
C LEU A 523 -132.57 -156.19 11.33
N LYS A 524 -133.07 -154.98 11.13
CA LYS A 524 -133.31 -154.39 9.81
C LYS A 524 -133.85 -152.99 10.11
N ARG A 525 -133.77 -152.05 9.16
CA ARG A 525 -134.51 -150.76 9.18
C ARG A 525 -133.84 -149.61 9.96
N ILE A 526 -133.61 -148.50 9.26
CA ILE A 526 -134.42 -147.25 9.26
C ILE A 526 -133.99 -146.34 10.41
N PHE A 527 -133.27 -145.28 10.04
CA PHE A 527 -133.49 -143.87 10.42
C PHE A 527 -134.27 -143.58 11.71
N ASN A 528 -133.79 -142.65 12.55
CA ASN A 528 -134.17 -141.23 12.50
C ASN A 528 -133.92 -140.49 13.83
N ASN A 529 -133.78 -139.17 13.69
CA ASN A 529 -134.04 -138.08 14.66
C ASN A 529 -133.00 -137.93 15.80
N ARG A 530 -132.37 -136.78 16.01
CA ARG A 530 -132.69 -135.39 15.68
C ARG A 530 -131.42 -134.56 15.53
#